data_AF-A0A8J6W770-F1
#
_entry.id   AF-A0A8J6W770-F1
#
_cell.length_a   1.000
_cell.length_b   1.000
_cell.length_c   1.000
_cell.angle_alpha   90.00
_cell.angle_beta   90.00
_cell.angle_gamma   90.00
#
_symmetry.space_group_name_H-M   'P 1'
#
loop_
_entity.id
_entity.type
_entity.pdbx_description
1 polymer ?
#
loop_
_entity_poly.entity_id
_entity_poly.type
_entity_poly.pdbx_seq_one_letter_code
_entity_poly.pdbx_strand_id
1 'polypeptide(L)'
;MNDVSLIEAWTLWFSEDLPTNTILWGISIFWWERIGKLMQLLGAATIIADIIGPEKIRRFGTSLQSTITPNTLIQFLKQCFDWYAVIFSQTILKEFADESTRTETKRKNSQLDFLNHIICFLLTVLITALANLFSFHWVFLIEFVIIYVCLLISVAPILTVLLIIGLTLLGLVINTTLIKPAAWVLEHPSLDRSTKIVSLLLLLAGFHFELLAS
;
A
#
# COMPACT_ATOMS: atom_id res chain seq x y z
N MET A 1 36.89 -15.67 2.17
CA MET A 1 36.15 -14.40 2.11
C MET A 1 37.16 -13.33 2.47
N ASN A 2 37.55 -12.53 1.49
CA ASN A 2 38.57 -11.50 1.70
C ASN A 2 37.83 -10.25 2.15
N ASP A 3 38.05 -9.84 3.39
CA ASP A 3 37.58 -8.55 3.88
C ASP A 3 38.50 -7.49 3.27
N VAL A 4 37.95 -6.64 2.41
CA VAL A 4 38.71 -5.62 1.70
C VAL A 4 38.46 -4.27 2.32
N SER A 5 39.49 -3.42 2.35
CA SER A 5 39.31 -2.02 2.76
C SER A 5 38.50 -1.24 1.71
N LEU A 6 37.91 -0.11 2.08
CA LEU A 6 37.14 0.73 1.14
C LEU A 6 37.98 1.18 -0.07
N ILE A 7 39.25 1.53 0.17
CA ILE A 7 40.19 1.97 -0.88
C ILE A 7 40.52 0.81 -1.83
N GLU A 8 40.68 -0.40 -1.28
CA GLU A 8 40.94 -1.62 -2.05
C GLU A 8 39.72 -2.02 -2.88
N ALA A 9 38.52 -1.93 -2.30
CA ALA A 9 37.26 -2.17 -3.03
C ALA A 9 37.12 -1.24 -4.23
N TRP A 10 37.46 0.06 -4.08
CA TRP A 10 37.50 1.00 -5.20
C TRP A 10 38.57 0.64 -6.24
N THR A 11 39.74 0.21 -5.80
CA THR A 11 40.82 -0.20 -6.72
C THR A 11 40.41 -1.42 -7.54
N LEU A 12 39.78 -2.41 -6.90
CA LEU A 12 39.25 -3.62 -7.54
C LEU A 12 38.10 -3.31 -8.51
N TRP A 13 37.23 -2.37 -8.12
CA TRP A 13 36.16 -1.86 -8.97
C TRP A 13 36.71 -1.20 -10.24
N PHE A 14 37.70 -0.30 -10.10
CA PHE A 14 38.37 0.34 -11.24
C PHE A 14 39.11 -0.65 -12.15
N SER A 15 39.53 -1.81 -11.63
CA SER A 15 40.16 -2.86 -12.44
C SER A 15 39.18 -3.85 -13.07
N GLU A 16 37.86 -3.65 -12.93
CA GLU A 16 36.80 -4.54 -13.44
C GLU A 16 36.88 -6.00 -12.93
N ASP A 17 37.62 -6.24 -11.83
CA ASP A 17 37.84 -7.58 -11.25
C ASP A 17 37.34 -7.59 -9.81
N LEU A 18 36.08 -7.21 -9.63
CA LEU A 18 35.42 -7.19 -8.32
C LEU A 18 34.64 -8.51 -8.13
N PRO A 19 35.13 -9.45 -7.31
CA PRO A 19 34.44 -10.71 -7.08
C PRO A 19 33.09 -10.47 -6.39
N THR A 20 32.05 -11.17 -6.83
CA THR A 20 30.68 -11.07 -6.25
C THR A 20 30.61 -11.47 -4.77
N ASN A 21 31.61 -12.19 -4.26
CA ASN A 21 31.73 -12.62 -2.86
C ASN A 21 32.62 -11.70 -2.00
N THR A 22 32.96 -10.51 -2.50
CA THR A 22 33.75 -9.52 -1.76
C THR A 22 32.95 -9.00 -0.57
N ILE A 23 33.62 -8.91 0.57
CA ILE A 23 33.07 -8.40 1.82
C ILE A 23 33.72 -7.06 2.12
N LEU A 24 32.90 -6.04 2.32
CA LEU A 24 33.31 -4.72 2.78
C LEU A 24 32.75 -4.52 4.19
N TRP A 25 33.64 -4.39 5.18
CA TRP A 25 33.28 -4.20 6.59
C TRP A 25 32.36 -5.30 7.15
N GLY A 26 32.67 -6.55 6.81
CA GLY A 26 31.88 -7.71 7.26
C GLY A 26 30.54 -7.92 6.54
N ILE A 27 30.17 -7.05 5.59
CA ILE A 27 28.92 -7.14 4.81
C ILE A 27 29.26 -7.36 3.32
N SER A 28 28.53 -8.25 2.65
CA SER A 28 28.70 -8.47 1.21
C SER A 28 28.44 -7.18 0.42
N ILE A 29 29.25 -6.94 -0.62
CA ILE A 29 29.12 -5.77 -1.49
C ILE A 29 27.72 -5.61 -2.11
N PHE A 30 27.03 -6.72 -2.35
CA PHE A 30 25.64 -6.74 -2.83
C PHE A 30 24.64 -6.14 -1.82
N TRP A 31 24.89 -6.28 -0.52
CA TRP A 31 24.06 -5.60 0.49
C TRP A 31 24.34 -4.11 0.54
N TRP A 32 25.58 -3.68 0.30
CA TRP A 32 25.91 -2.26 0.17
C TRP A 32 25.19 -1.61 -1.01
N GLU A 33 25.04 -2.31 -2.14
CA GLU A 33 24.21 -1.86 -3.27
C GLU A 33 22.77 -1.53 -2.85
N ARG A 34 22.14 -2.43 -2.09
CA ARG A 34 20.76 -2.27 -1.60
C ARG A 34 20.64 -1.12 -0.61
N ILE A 35 21.62 -0.98 0.29
CA ILE A 35 21.72 0.16 1.20
C ILE A 35 21.86 1.45 0.39
N GLY A 36 22.68 1.45 -0.65
CA GLY A 36 22.86 2.58 -1.55
C GLY A 36 21.54 3.03 -2.20
N LYS A 37 20.79 2.09 -2.79
CA LYS A 37 19.46 2.35 -3.37
C LYS A 37 18.47 2.88 -2.34
N LEU A 38 18.48 2.36 -1.12
CA LEU A 38 17.63 2.86 -0.04
C LEU A 38 18.01 4.30 0.37
N MET A 39 19.29 4.60 0.49
CA MET A 39 19.77 5.95 0.82
C MET A 39 19.41 6.96 -0.28
N GLN A 40 19.53 6.58 -1.55
CA GLN A 40 19.10 7.42 -2.66
C GLN A 40 17.59 7.68 -2.63
N LEU A 41 16.79 6.64 -2.39
CA LEU A 41 15.34 6.76 -2.26
C LEU A 41 14.96 7.73 -1.13
N LEU A 42 15.59 7.61 0.04
CA LEU A 42 15.34 8.49 1.17
C LEU A 42 15.79 9.94 0.90
N GLY A 43 16.94 10.12 0.26
CA GLY A 43 17.43 11.43 -0.15
C GLY A 43 16.49 12.10 -1.15
N ALA A 44 16.07 11.38 -2.19
CA ALA A 44 15.09 11.86 -3.17
C ALA A 44 13.73 12.15 -2.54
N ALA A 45 13.23 11.27 -1.67
CA ALA A 45 11.97 11.48 -0.96
C ALA A 45 12.03 12.73 -0.06
N THR A 46 13.18 13.01 0.55
CA THR A 46 13.38 14.22 1.37
C THR A 46 13.31 15.48 0.50
N ILE A 47 13.94 15.47 -0.69
CA ILE A 47 13.84 16.58 -1.65
C ILE A 47 12.40 16.78 -2.12
N ILE A 48 11.68 15.70 -2.43
CA ILE A 48 10.27 15.77 -2.82
C ILE A 48 9.43 16.36 -1.68
N ALA A 49 9.66 15.91 -0.44
CA ALA A 49 8.95 16.43 0.73
C ALA A 49 9.22 17.93 0.93
N ASP A 50 10.45 18.38 0.71
CA ASP A 50 10.83 19.80 0.76
C ASP A 50 10.12 20.62 -0.33
N ILE A 51 10.07 20.11 -1.58
CA ILE A 51 9.36 20.75 -2.70
C ILE A 51 7.85 20.85 -2.43
N ILE A 52 7.26 19.83 -1.80
CA ILE A 52 5.85 19.85 -1.39
C ILE A 52 5.65 20.92 -0.31
N GLY A 53 6.58 20.98 0.64
CA GLY A 53 6.60 21.91 1.76
C GLY A 53 5.67 21.48 2.90
N PRO A 54 5.96 21.91 4.14
CA PRO A 54 5.19 21.53 5.33
C PRO A 54 3.71 21.91 5.22
N GLU A 55 3.41 23.03 4.56
CA GLU A 55 2.03 23.53 4.47
C GLU A 55 1.09 22.64 3.66
N LYS A 56 1.58 22.05 2.56
CA LYS A 56 0.76 21.12 1.77
C LYS A 56 0.59 19.80 2.51
N ILE A 57 1.63 19.31 3.19
CA ILE A 57 1.57 18.10 4.02
C ILE A 57 0.57 18.30 5.17
N ARG A 58 0.61 19.44 5.84
CA ARG A 58 -0.34 19.81 6.90
C ARG A 58 -1.75 19.90 6.37
N ARG A 59 -1.97 20.60 5.24
CA ARG A 59 -3.30 20.69 4.61
C ARG A 59 -3.84 19.31 4.26
N PHE A 60 -3.00 18.42 3.72
CA PHE A 60 -3.37 17.04 3.44
C PHE A 60 -3.72 16.26 4.72
N GLY A 61 -2.88 16.35 5.76
CA GLY A 61 -3.15 15.71 7.06
C GLY A 61 -4.43 16.21 7.71
N THR A 62 -4.70 17.52 7.67
CA THR A 62 -5.97 18.09 8.16
C THR A 62 -7.17 17.66 7.33
N SER A 63 -7.02 17.54 5.99
CA SER A 63 -8.07 17.05 5.10
C SER A 63 -8.38 15.57 5.34
N LEU A 64 -7.35 14.75 5.59
CA LEU A 64 -7.52 13.36 5.98
C LEU A 64 -8.25 13.25 7.32
N GLN A 65 -7.83 14.05 8.31
CA GLN A 65 -8.44 14.03 9.63
C GLN A 65 -9.88 14.57 9.63
N SER A 66 -10.19 15.59 8.82
CA SER A 66 -11.56 16.10 8.69
C SER A 66 -12.48 15.08 8.01
N THR A 67 -11.95 14.34 7.03
CA THR A 67 -12.71 13.29 6.33
C THR A 67 -12.95 12.07 7.25
N ILE A 68 -11.93 11.69 8.04
CA ILE A 68 -11.94 10.53 8.94
C ILE A 68 -12.19 11.00 10.38
N THR A 69 -13.34 11.63 10.62
CA THR A 69 -13.81 11.91 11.98
C THR A 69 -14.36 10.61 12.58
N PRO A 70 -14.21 10.32 13.89
CA PRO A 70 -14.78 9.12 14.50
C PRO A 70 -16.28 8.96 14.22
N ASN A 71 -17.02 10.07 14.21
CA ASN A 71 -18.45 10.08 13.89
C ASN A 71 -18.72 9.71 12.43
N THR A 72 -17.91 10.20 11.47
CA THR A 72 -18.07 9.81 10.06
C THR A 72 -17.70 8.36 9.85
N LEU A 73 -16.70 7.84 10.57
CA LEU A 73 -16.32 6.44 10.56
C LEU A 73 -17.43 5.53 11.11
N ILE A 74 -18.06 5.92 12.22
CA ILE A 74 -19.22 5.19 12.77
C ILE A 74 -20.40 5.23 11.80
N GLN A 75 -20.70 6.39 11.20
CA GLN A 75 -21.76 6.50 10.21
C GLN A 75 -21.47 5.67 8.96
N PHE A 76 -20.22 5.64 8.50
CA PHE A 76 -19.78 4.85 7.37
C PHE A 76 -19.87 3.35 7.67
N LEU A 77 -19.40 2.92 8.85
CA LEU A 77 -19.56 1.54 9.34
C LEU A 77 -21.03 1.14 9.36
N LYS A 78 -21.90 2.02 9.88
CA LYS A 78 -23.34 1.76 9.89
C LYS A 78 -23.89 1.60 8.47
N GLN A 79 -23.48 2.46 7.53
CA GLN A 79 -23.87 2.33 6.12
C GLN A 79 -23.36 1.01 5.50
N CYS A 80 -22.15 0.57 5.81
CA CYS A 80 -21.62 -0.71 5.38
C CYS A 80 -22.42 -1.90 5.95
N PHE A 81 -22.79 -1.87 7.24
CA PHE A 81 -23.61 -2.90 7.85
C PHE A 81 -25.05 -2.89 7.32
N ASP A 82 -25.65 -1.72 7.13
CA ASP A 82 -26.98 -1.57 6.54
C ASP A 82 -26.97 -2.10 5.10
N TRP A 83 -25.95 -1.76 4.30
CA TRP A 83 -25.75 -2.29 2.95
C TRP A 83 -25.57 -3.82 2.94
N TYR A 84 -24.73 -4.35 3.84
CA TYR A 84 -24.53 -5.79 4.00
C TYR A 84 -25.83 -6.49 4.37
N ALA A 85 -26.59 -5.96 5.33
CA ALA A 85 -27.88 -6.51 5.74
C ALA A 85 -28.88 -6.52 4.58
N VAL A 86 -28.87 -5.49 3.72
CA VAL A 86 -29.69 -5.44 2.51
C VAL A 86 -29.28 -6.52 1.51
N ILE A 87 -27.99 -6.69 1.21
CA ILE A 87 -27.53 -7.75 0.29
C ILE A 87 -27.86 -9.14 0.83
N PHE A 88 -27.62 -9.35 2.13
CA PHE A 88 -27.91 -10.61 2.80
C PHE A 88 -29.41 -10.92 2.77
N SER A 89 -30.25 -9.95 3.13
CA SER A 89 -31.71 -10.09 3.09
C SER A 89 -32.22 -10.34 1.67
N GLN A 90 -31.73 -9.61 0.68
CA GLN A 90 -32.14 -9.81 -0.72
C GLN A 90 -31.76 -11.18 -1.27
N THR A 91 -30.66 -11.76 -0.77
CA THR A 91 -30.19 -13.03 -1.28
C THR A 91 -30.80 -14.21 -0.54
N ILE A 92 -30.94 -14.13 0.77
CA ILE A 92 -31.43 -15.23 1.62
C ILE A 92 -32.95 -15.15 1.84
N LEU A 93 -33.49 -13.95 2.04
CA LEU A 93 -34.90 -13.69 2.37
C LEU A 93 -35.71 -13.16 1.19
N LYS A 94 -35.31 -13.52 -0.04
CA LYS A 94 -35.88 -13.02 -1.31
C LYS A 94 -37.41 -13.12 -1.39
N GLU A 95 -38.02 -13.97 -0.57
CA GLU A 95 -39.46 -14.20 -0.49
C GLU A 95 -40.24 -13.17 0.36
N PHE A 96 -39.56 -12.35 1.17
CA PHE A 96 -40.22 -11.44 2.15
C PHE A 96 -40.02 -9.94 1.87
N ALA A 97 -39.20 -9.55 0.90
CA ALA A 97 -38.85 -8.14 0.69
C ALA A 97 -39.82 -7.45 -0.29
N ASP A 98 -40.56 -6.45 0.22
CA ASP A 98 -41.48 -5.62 -0.55
C ASP A 98 -40.75 -4.78 -1.62
N GLU A 99 -41.27 -4.79 -2.84
CA GLU A 99 -40.61 -4.29 -4.06
C GLU A 99 -40.42 -2.76 -4.05
N SER A 100 -41.23 -2.06 -3.26
CA SER A 100 -41.20 -0.60 -3.08
C SER A 100 -39.91 -0.10 -2.41
N THR A 101 -39.40 -0.79 -1.40
CA THR A 101 -38.16 -0.42 -0.67
C THR A 101 -36.87 -0.61 -1.49
N ARG A 102 -36.99 -1.28 -2.64
CA ARG A 102 -35.86 -1.78 -3.44
C ARG A 102 -35.25 -0.72 -4.36
N THR A 103 -36.05 0.22 -4.85
CA THR A 103 -35.62 1.22 -5.85
C THR A 103 -34.83 2.36 -5.25
N GLU A 104 -35.22 2.84 -4.06
CA GLU A 104 -34.59 3.98 -3.40
C GLU A 104 -33.19 3.64 -2.85
N THR A 105 -33.05 2.45 -2.26
CA THR A 105 -31.79 1.95 -1.69
C THR A 105 -30.72 1.71 -2.77
N LYS A 106 -31.12 1.33 -3.99
CA LYS A 106 -30.21 0.98 -5.08
C LYS A 106 -29.37 2.16 -5.60
N ARG A 107 -29.93 3.38 -5.59
CA ARG A 107 -29.22 4.56 -6.12
C ARG A 107 -28.10 5.02 -5.20
N LYS A 108 -28.30 4.91 -3.89
CA LYS A 108 -27.36 5.38 -2.85
C LYS A 108 -26.10 4.50 -2.76
N ASN A 109 -26.21 3.21 -3.08
CA ASN A 109 -25.17 2.23 -2.80
C ASN A 109 -24.33 1.81 -4.02
N SER A 110 -24.50 2.46 -5.18
CA SER A 110 -23.83 2.08 -6.44
C SER A 110 -22.29 1.99 -6.35
N GLN A 111 -21.64 2.84 -5.55
CA GLN A 111 -20.18 2.80 -5.36
C GLN A 111 -19.72 1.57 -4.57
N LEU A 112 -20.46 1.19 -3.52
CA LEU A 112 -20.18 0.00 -2.72
C LEU A 112 -20.41 -1.27 -3.52
N ASP A 113 -21.47 -1.28 -4.35
CA ASP A 113 -21.74 -2.37 -5.27
C ASP A 113 -20.59 -2.56 -6.26
N PHE A 114 -20.07 -1.48 -6.86
CA PHE A 114 -18.93 -1.54 -7.78
C PHE A 114 -17.66 -2.07 -7.09
N LEU A 115 -17.34 -1.59 -5.88
CA LEU A 115 -16.19 -2.07 -5.12
C LEU A 115 -16.31 -3.56 -4.78
N ASN A 116 -17.50 -4.01 -4.38
CA ASN A 116 -17.77 -5.42 -4.10
C ASN A 116 -17.58 -6.30 -5.35
N HIS A 117 -17.98 -5.82 -6.54
CA HIS A 117 -17.74 -6.54 -7.79
C HIS A 117 -16.25 -6.68 -8.10
N ILE A 118 -15.45 -5.62 -7.88
CA ILE A 118 -13.99 -5.69 -8.06
C ILE A 118 -13.39 -6.71 -7.11
N ILE A 119 -13.76 -6.68 -5.83
CA ILE A 119 -13.22 -7.59 -4.82
C ILE A 119 -13.62 -9.03 -5.13
N CYS A 120 -14.88 -9.26 -5.50
CA CYS A 120 -15.36 -10.56 -5.92
C CYS A 120 -14.59 -11.08 -7.14
N PHE A 121 -14.40 -10.24 -8.16
CA PHE A 121 -13.64 -10.60 -9.36
C PHE A 121 -12.20 -10.98 -9.03
N LEU A 122 -11.51 -10.17 -8.21
CA LEU A 122 -10.13 -10.45 -7.78
C LEU A 122 -10.03 -11.78 -6.99
N LEU A 123 -10.98 -12.04 -6.09
CA LEU A 123 -11.03 -13.31 -5.35
C LEU A 123 -11.26 -14.50 -6.26
N THR A 124 -12.18 -14.40 -7.22
CA THR A 124 -12.44 -15.50 -8.16
C THR A 124 -11.25 -15.76 -9.05
N VAL A 125 -10.57 -14.71 -9.57
CA VAL A 125 -9.32 -14.84 -10.32
C VAL A 125 -8.24 -15.51 -9.47
N LEU A 126 -8.08 -15.10 -8.21
CA LEU A 126 -7.11 -15.71 -7.29
C LEU A 126 -7.40 -17.18 -7.03
N ILE A 127 -8.64 -17.54 -6.70
CA ILE A 127 -9.05 -18.92 -6.42
C ILE A 127 -8.86 -19.80 -7.66
N THR A 128 -9.24 -19.30 -8.83
CA THR A 128 -9.07 -20.07 -10.07
C THR A 128 -7.63 -20.15 -10.54
N ALA A 129 -6.81 -19.11 -10.33
CA ALA A 129 -5.36 -19.20 -10.57
C ALA A 129 -4.70 -20.24 -9.65
N LEU A 130 -5.10 -20.28 -8.38
CA LEU A 130 -4.63 -21.28 -7.41
C LEU A 130 -5.13 -22.70 -7.76
N ALA A 131 -6.36 -22.85 -8.24
CA ALA A 131 -6.90 -24.14 -8.66
C ALA A 131 -6.26 -24.63 -9.98
N ASN A 132 -5.94 -23.70 -10.90
CA ASN A 132 -5.33 -24.00 -12.19
C ASN A 132 -3.89 -24.52 -12.07
N LEU A 133 -3.21 -24.25 -10.94
CA LEU A 133 -1.95 -24.91 -10.61
C LEU A 133 -2.08 -26.45 -10.50
N PHE A 134 -3.30 -26.99 -10.31
CA PHE A 134 -3.52 -28.40 -10.01
C PHE A 134 -4.16 -29.21 -11.16
N SER A 135 -4.89 -28.60 -12.10
CA SER A 135 -5.37 -29.32 -13.30
C SER A 135 -5.94 -28.35 -14.34
N PHE A 136 -5.74 -28.61 -15.64
CA PHE A 136 -6.23 -27.75 -16.73
C PHE A 136 -7.31 -28.46 -17.54
N HIS A 137 -8.60 -28.17 -17.29
CA HIS A 137 -9.73 -28.77 -18.01
C HIS A 137 -10.81 -27.71 -18.36
N TRP A 138 -11.59 -27.92 -19.42
CA TRP A 138 -12.65 -26.99 -19.86
C TRP A 138 -13.83 -26.85 -18.88
N VAL A 139 -13.96 -27.75 -17.90
CA VAL A 139 -14.96 -27.71 -16.81
C VAL A 139 -14.78 -26.47 -15.92
N PHE A 140 -13.60 -25.86 -15.91
CA PHE A 140 -13.25 -24.71 -15.08
C PHE A 140 -14.12 -23.47 -15.27
N LEU A 141 -14.67 -23.23 -16.47
CA LEU A 141 -15.49 -22.03 -16.69
C LEU A 141 -16.83 -22.08 -15.94
N ILE A 142 -17.45 -23.26 -15.86
CA ILE A 142 -18.71 -23.43 -15.12
C ILE A 142 -18.44 -23.31 -13.61
N GLU A 143 -17.38 -23.96 -13.14
CA GLU A 143 -16.95 -23.85 -11.74
C GLU A 143 -16.60 -22.40 -11.36
N PHE A 144 -15.91 -21.65 -12.25
CA PHE A 144 -15.61 -20.23 -12.06
C PHE A 144 -16.87 -19.41 -11.81
N VAL A 145 -17.92 -19.60 -12.63
CA VAL A 145 -19.18 -18.85 -12.50
C VAL A 145 -19.89 -19.22 -11.19
N ILE A 146 -19.95 -20.50 -10.84
CA ILE A 146 -20.58 -20.95 -9.58
C ILE A 146 -19.84 -20.35 -8.37
N ILE A 147 -18.50 -20.46 -8.36
CA ILE A 147 -17.66 -19.90 -7.30
C ILE A 147 -17.84 -18.39 -7.21
N TYR A 148 -17.84 -17.68 -8.34
CA TYR A 148 -18.07 -16.24 -8.38
C TYR A 148 -19.41 -15.86 -7.74
N VAL A 149 -20.51 -16.53 -8.13
CA VAL A 149 -21.84 -16.25 -7.58
C VAL A 149 -21.90 -16.55 -6.08
N CYS A 150 -21.35 -17.68 -5.64
CA CYS A 150 -21.28 -18.03 -4.22
C CYS A 150 -20.50 -17.00 -3.40
N LEU A 151 -19.34 -16.55 -3.91
CA LEU A 151 -18.51 -15.54 -3.24
C LEU A 151 -19.16 -14.17 -3.19
N LEU A 152 -19.82 -13.75 -4.28
CA LEU A 152 -20.49 -12.46 -4.38
C LEU A 152 -21.55 -12.29 -3.28
N ILE A 153 -22.21 -13.39 -2.92
CA ILE A 153 -23.31 -13.43 -1.95
C ILE A 153 -22.81 -13.50 -0.51
N SER A 154 -21.72 -14.23 -0.26
CA SER A 154 -21.31 -14.61 1.09
C SER A 154 -20.07 -13.86 1.55
N VAL A 155 -18.92 -14.14 0.93
CA VAL A 155 -17.60 -13.73 1.42
C VAL A 155 -17.21 -12.34 0.93
N ALA A 156 -17.53 -11.98 -0.32
CA ALA A 156 -17.10 -10.73 -0.93
C ALA A 156 -17.61 -9.48 -0.20
N PRO A 157 -18.89 -9.41 0.25
CA PRO A 157 -19.37 -8.26 1.01
C PRO A 157 -18.64 -8.07 2.34
N ILE A 158 -18.38 -9.17 3.07
CA ILE A 158 -17.64 -9.14 4.34
C ILE A 158 -16.21 -8.65 4.11
N LEU A 159 -15.53 -9.19 3.10
CA LEU A 159 -14.18 -8.75 2.72
C LEU A 159 -14.15 -7.29 2.27
N THR A 160 -15.19 -6.83 1.58
CA THR A 160 -15.33 -5.41 1.19
C THR A 160 -15.39 -4.52 2.42
N VAL A 161 -16.24 -4.85 3.40
CA VAL A 161 -16.33 -4.09 4.65
C VAL A 161 -15.00 -4.12 5.41
N LEU A 162 -14.37 -5.30 5.55
CA LEU A 162 -13.09 -5.45 6.20
C LEU A 162 -11.97 -4.65 5.52
N LEU A 163 -11.92 -4.66 4.18
CA LEU A 163 -10.94 -3.91 3.42
C LEU A 163 -11.10 -2.40 3.66
N ILE A 164 -12.33 -1.88 3.63
CA ILE A 164 -12.56 -0.45 3.86
C ILE A 164 -12.18 -0.07 5.29
N ILE A 165 -12.55 -0.88 6.29
CA ILE A 165 -12.14 -0.67 7.68
C ILE A 165 -10.61 -0.67 7.80
N GLY A 166 -9.96 -1.67 7.21
CA GLY A 166 -8.50 -1.82 7.20
C GLY A 166 -7.80 -0.62 6.58
N LEU A 167 -8.25 -0.16 5.41
CA LEU A 167 -7.70 1.02 4.73
C LEU A 167 -7.92 2.30 5.55
N THR A 168 -9.08 2.43 6.21
CA THR A 168 -9.38 3.61 7.04
C THR A 168 -8.52 3.64 8.31
N LEU A 169 -8.36 2.49 8.98
CA LEU A 169 -7.46 2.35 10.12
C LEU A 169 -6.00 2.58 9.72
N LEU A 170 -5.58 2.05 8.57
CA LEU A 170 -4.25 2.27 8.03
C LEU A 170 -4.02 3.76 7.76
N GLY A 171 -4.97 4.46 7.14
CA GLY A 171 -4.91 5.90 6.93
C GLY A 171 -4.80 6.68 8.23
N LEU A 172 -5.53 6.27 9.28
CA LEU A 172 -5.43 6.85 10.61
C LEU A 172 -4.04 6.65 11.23
N VAL A 173 -3.51 5.42 11.15
CA VAL A 173 -2.18 5.07 11.66
C VAL A 173 -1.11 5.86 10.92
N ILE A 174 -1.13 5.88 9.58
CA ILE A 174 -0.17 6.66 8.78
C ILE A 174 -0.24 8.15 9.15
N ASN A 175 -1.44 8.70 9.33
CA ASN A 175 -1.60 10.10 9.69
C ASN A 175 -1.00 10.40 11.08
N THR A 176 -1.21 9.53 12.06
CA THR A 176 -0.70 9.75 13.42
C THR A 176 0.78 9.44 13.59
N THR A 177 1.30 8.40 12.93
CA THR A 177 2.68 7.94 13.12
C THR A 177 3.67 8.57 12.14
N LEU A 178 3.24 8.91 10.92
CA LEU A 178 4.13 9.43 9.87
C LEU A 178 3.84 10.91 9.58
N ILE A 179 2.60 11.25 9.19
CA ILE A 179 2.30 12.59 8.67
C ILE A 179 2.44 13.66 9.75
N LYS A 180 1.86 13.46 10.94
CA LYS A 180 1.94 14.45 12.04
C LYS A 180 3.37 14.70 12.51
N PRO A 181 4.19 13.67 12.82
CA PRO A 181 5.59 13.90 13.19
C PRO A 181 6.39 14.52 12.04
N ALA A 182 6.19 14.08 10.79
CA ALA A 182 6.89 14.67 9.65
C ALA A 182 6.57 16.16 9.48
N ALA A 183 5.29 16.54 9.61
CA ALA A 183 4.89 17.95 9.57
C ALA A 183 5.55 18.75 10.72
N TRP A 184 5.53 18.22 11.94
CA TRP A 184 6.14 18.86 13.10
C TRP A 184 7.67 19.04 12.96
N VAL A 185 8.35 18.05 12.38
CA VAL A 185 9.79 18.15 12.06
C VAL A 185 10.02 19.23 11.02
N LEU A 186 9.27 19.22 9.91
CA LEU A 186 9.45 20.18 8.82
C LEU A 186 9.10 21.63 9.20
N GLU A 187 8.31 21.85 10.26
CA GLU A 187 7.98 23.19 10.76
C GLU A 187 9.18 23.90 11.44
N HIS A 188 10.23 23.18 11.82
CA HIS A 188 11.39 23.80 12.46
C HIS A 188 12.28 24.50 11.42
N PRO A 189 12.41 25.85 11.46
CA PRO A 189 13.15 26.61 10.45
C PRO A 189 14.65 26.27 10.42
N SER A 190 15.21 25.79 11.54
CA SER A 190 16.60 25.30 11.60
C SER A 190 16.81 23.99 10.86
N LEU A 191 15.75 23.20 10.65
CA LEU A 191 15.84 21.90 9.98
C LEU A 191 15.84 22.04 8.46
N ASP A 192 15.28 23.10 7.88
CA ASP A 192 15.28 23.32 6.41
C ASP A 192 16.69 23.20 5.79
N ARG A 193 17.68 23.85 6.41
CA ARG A 193 19.06 23.77 5.93
C ARG A 193 19.66 22.39 6.17
N SER A 194 19.40 21.80 7.32
CA SER A 194 19.96 20.51 7.72
C SER A 194 19.38 19.37 6.87
N THR A 195 18.08 19.37 6.59
CA THR A 195 17.42 18.35 5.76
C THR A 195 17.95 18.36 4.33
N LYS A 196 18.19 19.55 3.74
CA LYS A 196 18.81 19.69 2.41
C LYS A 196 20.23 19.15 2.37
N ILE A 197 21.03 19.44 3.39
CA ILE A 197 22.40 18.93 3.49
C ILE A 197 22.36 17.40 3.67
N VAL A 198 21.51 16.90 4.58
CA VAL A 198 21.37 15.46 4.82
C VAL A 198 20.85 14.73 3.59
N SER A 199 19.87 15.28 2.86
CA SER A 199 19.36 14.65 1.64
C SER A 199 20.40 14.58 0.54
N LEU A 200 21.21 15.63 0.40
CA LEU A 200 22.33 15.64 -0.55
C LEU A 200 23.39 14.61 -0.16
N LEU A 201 23.75 14.53 1.13
CA LEU A 201 24.70 13.53 1.62
C LEU A 201 24.18 12.10 1.45
N LEU A 202 22.89 11.86 1.71
CA LEU A 202 22.24 10.56 1.50
C LEU A 202 22.27 10.15 0.02
N LEU A 203 21.96 11.08 -0.89
CA LEU A 203 22.05 10.81 -2.33
C LEU A 203 23.47 10.49 -2.76
N LEU A 204 24.45 11.28 -2.31
CA LEU A 204 25.85 11.12 -2.71
C LEU A 204 26.46 9.84 -2.15
N ALA A 205 26.20 9.52 -0.88
CA ALA A 205 26.60 8.26 -0.27
C ALA A 205 25.88 7.06 -0.90
N GLY A 206 24.58 7.21 -1.20
CA GLY A 206 23.81 6.17 -1.87
C GLY A 206 24.30 5.88 -3.28
N PHE A 207 24.66 6.93 -4.05
CA PHE A 207 25.30 6.81 -5.36
C PHE A 207 26.67 6.16 -5.27
N HIS A 208 27.48 6.56 -4.28
CA HIS A 208 28.78 5.96 -4.03
C HIS A 208 28.69 4.44 -3.78
N PHE A 209 27.73 3.98 -2.97
CA PHE A 209 27.56 2.54 -2.72
C PHE A 209 26.98 1.77 -3.90
N GLU A 210 26.08 2.37 -4.67
CA GLU A 210 25.57 1.75 -5.89
C GLU A 210 26.70 1.59 -6.92
N LEU A 211 27.50 2.63 -7.13
CA LEU A 211 28.62 2.61 -8.06
C LEU A 211 29.68 1.57 -7.65
N LEU A 212 30.00 1.45 -6.37
CA LEU A 212 30.96 0.45 -5.88
C LEU A 212 30.47 -1.00 -6.09
N ALA A 213 29.18 -1.21 -6.29
CA ALA A 213 28.57 -2.53 -6.48
C ALA A 213 28.14 -2.84 -7.92
N SER A 214 28.17 -1.86 -8.82
CA SER A 214 27.86 -2.02 -10.25
C SER A 214 29.05 -2.51 -11.04
#